data_AF-A0A498NL08-F1
#
_entry.id   AF-A0A498NL08-F1
#
_cell.length_a   1.000
_cell.length_b   1.000
_cell.length_c   1.000
_cell.angle_alpha   90.00
_cell.angle_beta   90.00
_cell.angle_gamma   90.00
#
_symmetry.space_group_name_H-M   'P 1'
#
loop_
_entity.id
_entity.type
_entity.pdbx_description
1 polymer ?
#
loop_
_entity_poly.entity_id
_entity_poly.type
_entity_poly.pdbx_seq_one_letter_code
_entity_poly.pdbx_strand_id
1 'polypeptide(L)'
;MLSVFTGAVAPVVKLSLVKRGDSRHPSLLMCSAYDFYPEKIKVSWLRDGVVVTSDVTSTEKMPNGDWYYQIHTELEYIPKAGEKISCMVEHAGFEKPMIYDWSVFRAPLKGAYMFKITVFDHGNPHNPTSACIMKNGQAVAVAYAHQSHGGVSTSNRVVSILEVGDVVFVRLRSNSRIYNNILNTFSGYLLFSLKPS
;
A
#
# COMPACT_ATOMS: atom_id res chain seq x y z
N MET A 1 41.96 14.60 -8.36
CA MET A 1 41.17 13.83 -7.38
C MET A 1 39.71 14.24 -7.57
N LEU A 2 38.95 13.50 -8.38
CA LEU A 2 37.54 13.83 -8.65
C LEU A 2 36.67 13.17 -7.59
N SER A 3 36.01 13.99 -6.77
CA SER A 3 34.96 13.61 -5.83
C SER A 3 33.73 13.18 -6.62
N VAL A 4 33.39 11.88 -6.61
CA VAL A 4 32.08 11.40 -7.07
C VAL A 4 31.19 11.28 -5.83
N PHE A 5 30.32 12.26 -5.61
CA PHE A 5 29.17 12.07 -4.74
C PHE A 5 28.20 11.12 -5.44
N THR A 6 28.30 9.81 -5.17
CA THR A 6 27.24 8.85 -5.55
C THR A 6 26.15 8.90 -4.47
N GLY A 7 25.17 9.80 -4.64
CA GLY A 7 24.02 9.86 -3.74
C GLY A 7 23.19 8.57 -3.81
N ALA A 8 22.75 8.05 -2.66
CA ALA A 8 21.83 6.92 -2.61
C ALA A 8 20.45 7.33 -3.16
N VAL A 9 19.82 6.44 -3.93
CA VAL A 9 18.48 6.61 -4.49
C VAL A 9 17.55 5.61 -3.81
N ALA A 10 16.56 6.13 -3.08
CA ALA A 10 15.60 5.33 -2.32
C ALA A 10 14.70 4.47 -3.22
N PRO A 11 14.35 3.24 -2.82
CA PRO A 11 13.48 2.37 -3.60
C PRO A 11 12.05 2.88 -3.68
N VAL A 12 11.44 2.69 -4.86
CA VAL A 12 9.99 2.77 -5.04
C VAL A 12 9.38 1.42 -4.67
N VAL A 13 8.60 1.39 -3.60
CA VAL A 13 8.03 0.14 -3.06
C VAL A 13 6.56 -0.01 -3.44
N LYS A 14 6.17 -1.19 -3.92
CA LYS A 14 4.79 -1.58 -4.25
C LYS A 14 4.42 -2.85 -3.51
N LEU A 15 3.32 -2.81 -2.75
CA LEU A 15 2.67 -4.02 -2.24
C LEU A 15 1.52 -4.44 -3.14
N SER A 16 1.39 -5.75 -3.37
CA SER A 16 0.32 -6.34 -4.19
C SER A 16 -0.14 -7.69 -3.63
N LEU A 17 -1.40 -8.05 -3.89
CA LEU A 17 -1.96 -9.37 -3.63
C LEU A 17 -1.82 -10.18 -4.92
N VAL A 18 -0.92 -11.16 -4.93
CA VAL A 18 -0.68 -12.00 -6.11
C VAL A 18 -1.71 -13.11 -6.18
N LYS A 19 -2.05 -13.71 -5.04
CA LYS A 19 -3.07 -14.76 -4.93
C LYS A 19 -3.96 -14.50 -3.73
N ARG A 20 -5.28 -14.61 -3.93
CA ARG A 20 -6.24 -14.55 -2.83
C ARG A 20 -6.50 -15.95 -2.28
N GLY A 21 -6.34 -16.07 -0.98
CA GLY A 21 -6.84 -17.17 -0.17
C GLY A 21 -8.06 -16.74 0.65
N ASP A 22 -8.51 -17.63 1.53
CA ASP A 22 -9.57 -17.41 2.51
C ASP A 22 -9.09 -17.86 3.90
N SER A 23 -9.99 -18.11 4.86
CA SER A 23 -9.59 -18.60 6.18
C SER A 23 -8.96 -20.01 6.18
N ARG A 24 -9.05 -20.74 5.07
CA ARG A 24 -8.56 -22.11 4.90
C ARG A 24 -7.48 -22.24 3.82
N HIS A 25 -7.44 -21.31 2.88
CA HIS A 25 -6.47 -21.29 1.79
C HIS A 25 -5.50 -20.11 1.95
N PRO A 26 -4.20 -20.29 1.70
CA PRO A 26 -3.25 -19.19 1.79
C PRO A 26 -3.47 -18.12 0.72
N SER A 27 -3.27 -16.87 1.13
CA SER A 27 -3.07 -15.70 0.28
C SER A 27 -1.57 -15.47 0.05
N LEU A 28 -1.21 -14.95 -1.11
CA LEU A 28 0.17 -14.59 -1.46
C LEU A 28 0.28 -13.08 -1.64
N LEU A 29 1.03 -12.41 -0.76
CA LEU A 29 1.38 -11.01 -0.90
C LEU A 29 2.75 -10.88 -1.54
N MET A 30 2.97 -9.81 -2.30
CA MET A 30 4.26 -9.48 -2.87
C MET A 30 4.63 -8.05 -2.55
N CYS A 31 5.85 -7.85 -2.07
CA CYS A 31 6.49 -6.56 -1.87
C CYS A 31 7.60 -6.42 -2.90
N SER A 32 7.49 -5.42 -3.77
CA SER A 32 8.45 -5.16 -4.84
C SER A 32 9.13 -3.81 -4.60
N ALA A 33 10.46 -3.79 -4.60
CA ALA A 33 11.26 -2.58 -4.52
C ALA A 33 11.97 -2.35 -5.84
N TYR A 34 11.81 -1.17 -6.43
CA TYR A 34 12.32 -0.79 -7.75
C TYR A 34 13.23 0.43 -7.68
N ASP A 35 14.04 0.59 -8.72
CA ASP A 35 14.76 1.82 -9.08
C ASP A 35 15.66 2.39 -7.98
N PHE A 36 16.30 1.50 -7.20
CA PHE A 36 17.16 1.90 -6.08
C PHE A 36 18.65 1.74 -6.36
N TYR A 37 19.45 2.52 -5.64
CA TYR A 37 20.91 2.48 -5.67
C TYR A 37 21.48 2.94 -4.31
N PRO A 38 22.52 2.31 -3.73
CA PRO A 38 23.24 1.13 -4.20
C PRO A 38 22.44 -0.17 -4.01
N GLU A 39 22.97 -1.30 -4.50
CA GLU A 39 22.30 -2.62 -4.46
C GLU A 39 22.01 -3.18 -3.05
N LYS A 40 22.66 -2.63 -2.02
CA LYS A 40 22.52 -3.12 -0.64
C LYS A 40 21.16 -2.70 -0.09
N ILE A 41 20.24 -3.66 -0.04
CA ILE A 41 18.89 -3.52 0.47
C ILE A 41 18.54 -4.73 1.34
N LYS A 42 17.67 -4.54 2.33
CA LYS A 42 17.03 -5.63 3.08
C LYS A 42 15.52 -5.42 3.07
N VAL A 43 14.80 -6.42 2.59
CA VAL A 43 13.33 -6.45 2.54
C VAL A 43 12.84 -7.56 3.45
N SER A 44 11.97 -7.25 4.40
CA SER A 44 11.50 -8.20 5.41
C SER A 44 9.99 -8.07 5.60
N TRP A 45 9.32 -9.19 5.86
CA TRP A 45 7.91 -9.17 6.24
C TRP A 45 7.77 -9.07 7.75
N LEU A 46 6.80 -8.27 8.20
CA LEU A 46 6.40 -8.12 9.59
C LEU A 46 4.97 -8.63 9.75
N ARG A 47 4.75 -9.49 10.75
CA ARG A 47 3.42 -9.82 11.27
C ARG A 47 3.30 -9.26 12.68
N ASP A 48 2.39 -8.33 12.87
CA ASP A 48 2.17 -7.61 14.14
C ASP A 48 3.45 -6.98 14.71
N GLY A 49 4.30 -6.47 13.81
CA GLY A 49 5.57 -5.84 14.14
C GLY A 49 6.75 -6.80 14.35
N VAL A 50 6.51 -8.12 14.32
CA VAL A 50 7.54 -9.14 14.46
C VAL A 50 7.99 -9.62 13.08
N VAL A 51 9.30 -9.68 12.85
CA VAL A 51 9.88 -10.19 11.60
C VAL A 51 9.51 -11.66 11.41
N VAL A 52 8.94 -11.99 10.26
CA VAL A 52 8.65 -13.36 9.85
C VAL A 52 9.58 -13.80 8.73
N THR A 53 10.08 -15.03 8.86
CA THR A 53 10.96 -15.67 7.87
C THR A 53 10.39 -16.98 7.34
N SER A 54 9.40 -17.58 8.03
CA SER A 54 8.66 -18.72 7.50
C SER A 54 7.79 -18.27 6.34
N ASP A 55 7.67 -19.12 5.30
CA ASP A 55 6.73 -18.90 4.19
C ASP A 55 7.01 -17.61 3.39
N VAL A 56 8.26 -17.13 3.47
CA VAL A 56 8.78 -15.99 2.72
C VAL A 56 9.71 -16.48 1.62
N THR A 57 9.43 -16.08 0.39
CA THR A 57 10.29 -16.31 -0.78
C THR A 57 10.82 -14.99 -1.27
N SER A 58 12.09 -14.90 -1.66
CA SER A 58 12.69 -13.69 -2.24
C SER A 58 13.30 -14.02 -3.59
N THR A 59 13.07 -13.17 -4.57
CA THR A 59 13.85 -13.22 -5.81
C THR A 59 15.28 -12.74 -5.54
N GLU A 60 16.20 -13.11 -6.42
CA GLU A 60 17.50 -12.46 -6.49
C GLU A 60 17.34 -11.00 -6.93
N LYS A 61 18.32 -10.16 -6.59
CA LYS A 61 18.35 -8.76 -7.00
C LYS A 61 18.70 -8.69 -8.48
N MET A 62 17.94 -7.94 -9.26
CA MET A 62 18.09 -7.84 -10.70
C MET A 62 18.42 -6.40 -11.11
N PRO A 63 19.39 -6.16 -12.00
CA PRO A 63 19.63 -4.82 -12.55
C PRO A 63 18.52 -4.43 -13.55
N ASN A 64 18.08 -3.17 -13.51
CA ASN A 64 17.03 -2.61 -14.38
C ASN A 64 17.56 -2.13 -15.75
N GLY A 65 18.81 -2.48 -16.11
CA GLY A 65 19.46 -2.02 -17.34
C GLY A 65 20.09 -0.63 -17.26
N ASP A 66 19.60 0.24 -16.37
CA ASP A 66 20.02 1.64 -16.24
C ASP A 66 20.78 1.93 -14.92
N TRP A 67 21.61 0.99 -14.45
CA TRP A 67 22.39 1.05 -13.17
C TRP A 67 21.56 0.97 -11.86
N TYR A 68 20.24 0.91 -11.96
CA TYR A 68 19.33 0.70 -10.83
C TYR A 68 19.01 -0.78 -10.62
N TYR A 69 18.52 -1.11 -9.42
CA TYR A 69 18.20 -2.49 -9.02
C TYR A 69 16.72 -2.67 -8.68
N GLN A 70 16.26 -3.92 -8.75
CA GLN A 70 14.96 -4.34 -8.23
C GLN A 70 15.05 -5.66 -7.43
N ILE A 71 14.09 -5.88 -6.54
CA ILE A 71 13.91 -7.11 -5.76
C ILE A 71 12.43 -7.33 -5.41
N HIS A 72 12.00 -8.59 -5.39
CA HIS A 72 10.66 -8.99 -4.98
C HIS A 72 10.72 -9.96 -3.80
N THR A 73 9.87 -9.76 -2.79
CA THR A 73 9.63 -10.74 -1.73
C THR A 73 8.17 -11.09 -1.68
N GLU A 74 7.88 -12.37 -1.46
CA GLU A 74 6.55 -12.93 -1.36
C GLU A 74 6.32 -13.46 0.05
N LEU A 75 5.10 -13.32 0.56
CA LEU A 75 4.65 -13.91 1.82
C LEU A 75 3.38 -14.71 1.57
N GLU A 76 3.44 -16.00 1.84
CA GLU A 76 2.28 -16.86 1.92
C GLU A 76 1.67 -16.78 3.34
N TYR A 77 0.39 -16.44 3.45
CA TYR A 77 -0.28 -16.31 4.75
C TYR A 77 -1.77 -16.65 4.69
N ILE A 78 -2.31 -17.16 5.80
CA ILE A 78 -3.77 -17.31 5.98
C ILE A 78 -4.28 -16.06 6.70
N PRO A 79 -5.16 -15.25 6.07
CA PRO A 79 -5.66 -14.03 6.69
C PRO A 79 -6.38 -14.28 8.02
N LYS A 80 -5.93 -13.61 9.07
CA LYS A 80 -6.53 -13.59 10.41
C LYS A 80 -7.15 -12.23 10.68
N ALA A 81 -8.34 -12.22 11.26
CA ALA A 81 -9.02 -10.98 11.61
C ALA A 81 -8.18 -10.16 12.60
N GLY A 82 -7.89 -8.90 12.25
CA GLY A 82 -7.16 -7.97 13.10
C GLY A 82 -5.63 -8.08 13.05
N GLU A 83 -5.06 -9.00 12.28
CA GLU A 83 -3.60 -9.08 12.12
C GLU A 83 -3.09 -7.93 11.24
N LYS A 84 -1.87 -7.47 11.53
CA LYS A 84 -1.19 -6.44 10.75
C LYS A 84 -0.01 -7.05 9.98
N ILE A 85 -0.14 -7.11 8.66
CA ILE A 85 0.94 -7.50 7.76
C ILE A 85 1.60 -6.28 7.16
N SER A 86 2.93 -6.23 7.19
CA SER A 86 3.72 -5.10 6.68
C SER A 86 4.98 -5.59 5.97
N CYS A 87 5.44 -4.82 4.97
CA CYS A 87 6.76 -4.98 4.37
C CYS A 87 7.69 -3.90 4.92
N MET A 88 8.85 -4.28 5.44
CA MET A 88 9.88 -3.39 5.95
C MET A 88 11.06 -3.37 4.98
N VAL A 89 11.51 -2.18 4.62
CA VAL A 89 12.60 -1.95 3.68
C VAL A 89 13.69 -1.11 4.33
N GLU A 90 14.90 -1.66 4.40
CA GLU A 90 16.10 -1.00 4.88
C GLU A 90 17.02 -0.75 3.68
N HIS A 91 17.32 0.52 3.39
CA HIS A 91 18.13 0.94 2.25
C HIS A 91 18.83 2.28 2.57
N ALA A 92 20.01 2.51 1.99
CA ALA A 92 20.82 3.72 2.24
C ALA A 92 20.14 5.02 1.79
N GLY A 93 19.14 4.95 0.92
CA GLY A 93 18.31 6.09 0.52
C GLY A 93 17.27 6.48 1.56
N PHE A 94 17.10 5.72 2.64
CA PHE A 94 16.24 6.08 3.77
C PHE A 94 17.07 6.34 5.03
N GLU A 95 16.71 7.37 5.80
CA GLU A 95 17.33 7.65 7.12
C GLU A 95 17.00 6.55 8.15
N LYS A 96 15.84 5.90 7.99
CA LYS A 96 15.32 4.86 8.87
C LYS A 96 14.58 3.79 8.06
N PRO A 97 14.39 2.57 8.59
CA PRO A 97 13.60 1.55 7.92
C PRO A 97 12.20 2.06 7.56
N MET A 98 11.81 1.85 6.30
CA MET A 98 10.49 2.20 5.81
C MET A 98 9.54 1.01 5.94
N ILE A 99 8.43 1.20 6.65
CA ILE A 99 7.40 0.16 6.87
C ILE A 99 6.16 0.51 6.04
N TYR A 100 5.77 -0.44 5.20
CA TYR A 100 4.63 -0.38 4.29
C TYR A 100 3.59 -1.41 4.72
N ASP A 101 2.49 -0.94 5.29
CA ASP A 101 1.43 -1.81 5.80
C ASP A 101 0.52 -2.25 4.64
N TRP A 102 0.13 -3.53 4.59
CA TRP A 102 -0.73 -4.08 3.53
C TRP A 102 -2.06 -3.33 3.36
N SER A 103 -2.61 -2.80 4.46
CA SER A 103 -3.90 -2.10 4.49
C SER A 103 -3.78 -0.57 4.54
N VAL A 104 -2.57 -0.01 4.54
CA VAL A 104 -2.33 1.42 4.79
C VAL A 104 -1.16 1.95 3.94
N PHE A 105 -1.40 3.04 3.21
CA PHE A 105 -0.37 3.79 2.50
C PHE A 105 0.37 4.73 3.45
N ARG A 106 1.71 4.67 3.46
CA ARG A 106 2.56 5.63 4.16
C ARG A 106 3.37 6.43 3.16
N ALA A 107 3.29 7.76 3.23
CA ALA A 107 3.97 8.64 2.29
C ALA A 107 5.50 8.49 2.41
N PRO A 108 6.19 8.06 1.34
CA PRO A 108 7.65 7.87 1.37
C PRO A 108 8.41 9.19 1.18
N LEU A 109 7.78 10.19 0.55
CA LEU A 109 8.36 11.49 0.26
C LEU A 109 7.30 12.57 0.38
N LYS A 110 7.73 13.83 0.53
CA LYS A 110 6.82 14.97 0.56
C LYS A 110 6.28 15.25 -0.85
N GLY A 111 4.96 15.36 -1.02
CA GLY A 111 4.38 15.53 -2.35
C GLY A 111 2.87 15.68 -2.41
N ALA A 112 2.35 15.94 -3.60
CA ALA A 112 0.92 15.89 -3.90
C ALA A 112 0.55 14.50 -4.40
N TYR A 113 -0.37 13.82 -3.72
CA TYR A 113 -0.81 12.47 -4.04
C TYR A 113 -2.28 12.45 -4.41
N MET A 114 -2.62 11.78 -5.51
CA MET A 114 -4.02 11.51 -5.85
C MET A 114 -4.41 10.13 -5.36
N PHE A 115 -5.46 10.07 -4.55
CA PHE A 115 -6.10 8.82 -4.13
C PHE A 115 -7.45 8.67 -4.80
N LYS A 116 -7.76 7.45 -5.24
CA LYS A 116 -9.06 7.07 -5.78
C LYS A 116 -9.57 5.87 -5.01
N ILE A 117 -10.85 5.92 -4.64
CA ILE A 117 -11.59 4.78 -4.12
C ILE A 117 -12.79 4.52 -5.02
N THR A 118 -13.03 3.26 -5.33
CA THR A 118 -14.25 2.77 -5.99
C THR A 118 -14.79 1.64 -5.15
N VAL A 119 -16.06 1.74 -4.78
CA VAL A 119 -16.77 0.74 -4.01
C VAL A 119 -17.92 0.22 -4.85
N PHE A 120 -18.06 -1.10 -4.89
CA PHE A 120 -19.19 -1.81 -5.45
C PHE A 120 -19.78 -2.72 -4.39
N ASP A 121 -21.10 -2.71 -4.28
CA ASP A 121 -21.84 -3.53 -3.33
C ASP A 121 -23.22 -3.89 -3.89
N HIS A 122 -23.96 -4.72 -3.16
CA HIS A 122 -25.37 -4.94 -3.42
C HIS A 122 -26.20 -3.97 -2.58
N GLY A 123 -27.21 -3.37 -3.21
CA GLY A 123 -28.16 -2.48 -2.56
C GLY A 123 -28.80 -3.14 -1.34
N ASN A 124 -28.91 -2.39 -0.25
CA ASN A 124 -29.51 -2.80 0.99
C ASN A 124 -30.48 -1.70 1.47
N PRO A 125 -31.76 -2.00 1.73
CA PRO A 125 -32.75 -1.00 2.15
C PRO A 125 -32.45 -0.32 3.49
N HIS A 126 -31.66 -0.96 4.34
CA HIS A 126 -31.36 -0.51 5.70
C HIS A 126 -29.99 0.14 5.83
N ASN A 127 -29.04 -0.24 4.96
CA ASN A 127 -27.64 0.12 5.12
C ASN A 127 -27.10 0.74 3.83
N PRO A 128 -26.57 1.97 3.87
CA PRO A 128 -25.88 2.54 2.73
C PRO A 128 -24.48 1.94 2.57
N THR A 129 -23.99 1.95 1.34
CA THR A 129 -22.60 1.62 1.01
C THR A 129 -21.76 2.87 1.18
N SER A 130 -20.82 2.85 2.14
CA SER A 130 -19.95 3.99 2.41
C SER A 130 -18.54 3.57 2.81
N ALA A 131 -17.56 4.14 2.10
CA ALA A 131 -16.16 4.03 2.42
C ALA A 131 -15.52 5.41 2.40
N CYS A 132 -14.56 5.65 3.30
CA CYS A 132 -13.81 6.89 3.35
C CYS A 132 -12.32 6.66 3.21
N ILE A 133 -11.65 7.60 2.56
CA ILE A 133 -10.20 7.73 2.58
C ILE A 133 -9.86 8.55 3.81
N MET A 134 -9.04 7.97 4.68
CA MET A 134 -8.59 8.55 5.94
C MET A 134 -7.14 9.01 5.77
N LYS A 135 -6.82 10.25 6.17
CA LYS A 135 -5.45 10.76 6.31
C LYS A 135 -5.21 11.10 7.79
N ASN A 136 -4.21 10.49 8.43
CA ASN A 136 -3.83 10.76 9.83
C ASN A 136 -5.03 10.80 10.81
N GLY A 137 -6.02 9.93 10.60
CA GLY A 137 -7.22 9.85 11.45
C GLY A 137 -8.39 10.75 11.02
N GLN A 138 -8.22 11.62 10.02
CA GLN A 138 -9.28 12.47 9.47
C GLN A 138 -9.77 11.96 8.11
N ALA A 139 -11.08 11.95 7.89
CA ALA A 139 -11.64 11.61 6.57
C ALA A 139 -11.37 12.75 5.58
N VAL A 140 -10.69 12.44 4.47
CA VAL A 140 -10.36 13.40 3.40
C VAL A 140 -11.21 13.21 2.15
N ALA A 141 -11.83 12.04 1.96
CA ALA A 141 -12.84 11.80 0.94
C ALA A 141 -13.79 10.69 1.38
N VAL A 142 -15.03 10.74 0.89
CA VAL A 142 -16.06 9.74 1.16
C VAL A 142 -16.73 9.34 -0.14
N ALA A 143 -16.77 8.03 -0.42
CA ALA A 143 -17.63 7.46 -1.44
C ALA A 143 -18.89 6.94 -0.72
N TYR A 144 -20.06 7.46 -1.10
CA TYR A 144 -21.34 7.15 -0.48
C TYR A 144 -22.38 6.90 -1.56
N ALA A 145 -23.12 5.81 -1.44
CA ALA A 145 -24.32 5.57 -2.19
C ALA A 145 -25.33 4.78 -1.36
N HIS A 146 -26.61 5.00 -1.61
CA HIS A 146 -27.69 4.25 -1.01
C HIS A 146 -28.63 3.79 -2.11
N GLN A 147 -28.83 2.48 -2.18
CA GLN A 147 -29.72 1.86 -3.13
C GLN A 147 -30.37 0.67 -2.43
N SER A 148 -31.68 0.51 -2.58
CA SER A 148 -32.43 -0.53 -1.87
C SER A 148 -32.27 -1.93 -2.48
N HIS A 149 -32.04 -2.02 -3.80
CA HIS A 149 -31.98 -3.28 -4.55
C HIS A 149 -31.03 -3.16 -5.75
N GLY A 150 -30.46 -4.28 -6.21
CA GLY A 150 -29.55 -4.32 -7.37
C GLY A 150 -28.09 -4.07 -6.99
N GLY A 151 -27.22 -3.81 -7.97
CA GLY A 151 -25.83 -3.42 -7.73
C GLY A 151 -25.71 -1.91 -7.52
N VAL A 152 -24.92 -1.49 -6.53
CA VAL A 152 -24.60 -0.08 -6.26
C VAL A 152 -23.10 0.13 -6.43
N SER A 153 -22.72 1.20 -7.13
CA SER A 153 -21.32 1.60 -7.29
C SER A 153 -21.14 3.07 -6.97
N THR A 154 -20.10 3.39 -6.21
CA THR A 154 -19.72 4.77 -5.88
C THR A 154 -18.21 4.93 -5.96
N SER A 155 -17.75 6.08 -6.44
CA SER A 155 -16.32 6.39 -6.46
C SER A 155 -16.07 7.81 -6.01
N ASN A 156 -14.93 8.05 -5.37
CA ASN A 156 -14.46 9.39 -5.07
C ASN A 156 -12.94 9.47 -5.22
N ARG A 157 -12.42 10.66 -5.46
CA ARG A 157 -11.00 10.94 -5.58
C ARG A 157 -10.63 12.18 -4.78
N VAL A 158 -9.41 12.21 -4.26
CA VAL A 158 -8.87 13.36 -3.53
C VAL A 158 -7.41 13.55 -3.85
N VAL A 159 -7.01 14.80 -3.98
CA VAL A 159 -5.59 15.18 -3.99
C VAL A 159 -5.24 15.66 -2.59
N SER A 160 -4.27 14.99 -1.97
CA SER A 160 -3.78 15.33 -0.63
C SER A 160 -2.29 15.62 -0.68
N ILE A 161 -1.89 16.75 -0.10
CA ILE A 161 -0.47 17.01 0.18
C ILE A 161 -0.07 16.16 1.38
N LEU A 162 0.99 15.37 1.24
CA LEU A 162 1.50 14.49 2.30
C LEU A 162 2.94 14.88 2.67
N GLU A 163 3.22 14.88 3.97
CA GLU A 163 4.58 14.89 4.51
C GLU A 163 5.13 13.46 4.60
N VAL A 164 6.45 13.32 4.73
CA VAL A 164 7.08 12.00 4.93
C VAL A 164 6.51 11.34 6.17
N GLY A 165 5.98 10.13 6.01
CA GLY A 165 5.41 9.34 7.10
C GLY A 165 3.90 9.54 7.33
N ASP A 166 3.25 10.49 6.65
CA ASP A 166 1.78 10.63 6.65
C ASP A 166 1.11 9.33 6.24
N VAL A 167 -0.04 9.03 6.86
CA VAL A 167 -0.71 7.74 6.77
C VAL A 167 -2.06 7.90 6.10
N VAL A 168 -2.30 7.15 5.02
CA VAL A 168 -3.55 7.14 4.26
C VAL A 168 -4.12 5.72 4.15
N PHE A 169 -5.38 5.51 4.49
CA PHE A 169 -6.03 4.20 4.38
C PHE A 169 -7.52 4.32 4.06
N VAL A 170 -8.13 3.21 3.67
CA VAL A 170 -9.58 3.13 3.47
C VAL A 170 -10.24 2.58 4.73
N ARG A 171 -11.32 3.21 5.15
CA ARG A 171 -12.19 2.74 6.23
C ARG A 171 -13.61 2.61 5.73
N LEU A 172 -14.25 1.48 6.05
CA LEU A 172 -15.69 1.31 5.90
C LEU A 172 -16.44 2.00 7.04
N ARG A 173 -17.54 2.69 6.71
CA ARG A 173 -18.44 3.23 7.72
C ARG A 173 -19.20 2.09 8.41
N SER A 174 -19.62 2.31 9.66
CA SER A 174 -20.39 1.33 10.42
C SER A 174 -21.60 0.85 9.62
N ASN A 175 -21.80 -0.46 9.58
CA ASN A 175 -22.87 -1.15 8.86
C ASN A 175 -22.75 -1.22 7.33
N SER A 176 -21.73 -0.59 6.72
CA SER A 176 -21.42 -0.82 5.31
C SER A 176 -20.70 -2.17 5.15
N ARG A 177 -21.08 -2.93 4.13
CA ARG A 177 -20.38 -4.14 3.69
C ARG A 177 -19.75 -3.86 2.33
N ILE A 178 -18.74 -4.64 1.96
CA ILE A 178 -18.24 -4.65 0.60
C ILE A 178 -18.45 -6.07 0.08
N TYR A 179 -19.28 -6.22 -0.93
CA TYR A 179 -19.43 -7.47 -1.63
C TYR A 179 -18.34 -7.63 -2.69
N ASN A 180 -17.51 -8.66 -2.54
CA ASN A 180 -16.50 -9.10 -3.49
C ASN A 180 -15.47 -8.03 -3.94
N ASN A 181 -14.20 -8.20 -3.58
CA ASN A 181 -13.18 -7.17 -3.82
C ASN A 181 -12.68 -7.09 -5.29
N ILE A 182 -13.33 -7.70 -6.28
CA ILE A 182 -12.94 -7.60 -7.70
C ILE A 182 -13.31 -6.21 -8.26
N LEU A 183 -14.47 -5.68 -7.87
CA LEU A 183 -14.98 -4.39 -8.34
C LEU A 183 -14.64 -3.22 -7.41
N ASN A 184 -14.04 -3.53 -6.26
CA ASN A 184 -13.66 -2.56 -5.24
C ASN A 184 -12.16 -2.24 -5.37
N THR A 185 -11.84 -0.96 -5.56
CA THR A 185 -10.46 -0.52 -5.78
C THR A 185 -10.08 0.64 -4.87
N PHE A 186 -8.87 0.59 -4.34
CA PHE A 186 -8.19 1.73 -3.74
C PHE A 186 -6.83 1.88 -4.40
N SER A 187 -6.57 3.06 -4.96
CA SER A 187 -5.28 3.37 -5.57
C SER A 187 -4.80 4.75 -5.15
N GLY A 188 -3.48 4.89 -5.07
CA GLY A 188 -2.80 6.14 -4.77
C GLY A 188 -1.57 6.28 -5.65
N TYR A 189 -1.33 7.46 -6.18
CA TYR A 189 -0.11 7.76 -6.94
C TYR A 189 0.36 9.19 -6.70
N LEU A 190 1.68 9.38 -6.78
CA LEU A 190 2.32 10.68 -6.68
C LEU A 190 2.05 11.48 -7.97
N LEU A 191 1.61 12.73 -7.84
CA LEU A 191 1.51 13.67 -8.95
C LEU A 191 2.83 14.41 -9.15
N PHE A 192 3.39 14.93 -8.06
CA PHE A 192 4.69 15.61 -8.05
C PHE A 192 5.24 15.68 -6.63
N SER A 193 6.57 15.59 -6.51
CA SER A 193 7.28 15.80 -5.24
C SER A 193 7.35 17.28 -4.90
N LEU A 194 7.35 17.60 -3.61
CA LEU A 194 7.57 18.94 -3.09
C LEU A 194 8.95 18.99 -2.44
N LYS A 195 9.70 20.07 -2.69
CA LYS A 195 11.00 20.26 -2.05
C LYS A 195 10.81 20.50 -0.55
N PRO A 196 11.73 19.99 0.30
CA PRO A 196 11.81 20.42 1.70
C PRO A 196 12.01 21.95 1.74
N SER A 197 11.28 22.62 2.63
CA SER A 197 11.46 24.05 2.94
C SER A 197 12.69 24.27 3.79
#